data_AF-A0A1Z5TJB4-F1
#
_entry.id   AF-A0A1Z5TJB4-F1
#
_cell.length_a   1.000
_cell.length_b   1.000
_cell.length_c   1.000
_cell.angle_alpha   90.00
_cell.angle_beta   90.00
_cell.angle_gamma   90.00
#
_symmetry.space_group_name_H-M   'P 1'
#
loop_
_entity.id
_entity.type
_entity.pdbx_description
1 polymer ?
#
loop_
_entity_poly.entity_id
_entity_poly.type
_entity_poly.pdbx_seq_one_letter_code
_entity_poly.pdbx_strand_id
1 'polypeptide(L)'
;MHYTLVLSPEGPTLLRMIQSVHNMIPYTAIRQALKIGNVATMLSAVMRVILAKASVGTITNWIGVTSGADEGMNLLQQIIYQVLNWDKRELKNRAAKMEKEKNSPPKEVLSEIRTWLSERSRTEHDECRRQSAEQSMSIVAIIMAMSPHSVEMTEAQHANAMTYLGIQLGIRDRQQIIKALCQRNPDQMTAAVRDAVDAYTPMIRQIHQAVNLSDTMWDFERFLTDMLKMSKPSGAKGQEKPPSVEDYVDLLHRHQSSSHKFLHQVAKNGQDVMTWWKEYVHMAAAQFRTDAKPPPTTAVVPEHISAGGAKKAVESAFGSLSAEDQKAVKQELTAYQQYLDNLHSASASRIAAVIKRTHSTPYGPGAYLARWQHLMDTTPVTPAKAKGEVRYGGSKSVKEEGRKDVDGNEAGFVTEEQAEKAVDEKTPDAPSVESTIRLLGGNFRAIISGELQ
;
A
#
# COMPACT_ATOMS: atom_id res chain seq x y z
N MET A 1 -3.96 -3.52 -10.65
CA MET A 1 -4.54 -4.82 -10.23
C MET A 1 -3.60 -5.95 -10.59
N HIS A 2 -3.44 -6.30 -11.87
CA HIS A 2 -2.54 -7.39 -12.30
C HIS A 2 -1.15 -7.30 -11.66
N TYR A 3 -0.45 -6.18 -11.83
CA TYR A 3 0.85 -5.97 -11.20
C TYR A 3 0.82 -6.23 -9.68
N THR A 4 -0.04 -5.51 -8.96
CA THR A 4 -0.11 -5.55 -7.49
C THR A 4 -0.44 -6.94 -6.94
N LEU A 5 -1.31 -7.70 -7.61
CA LEU A 5 -1.82 -8.98 -7.10
C LEU A 5 -1.03 -10.19 -7.60
N VAL A 6 -0.36 -10.07 -8.75
CA VAL A 6 0.27 -11.20 -9.45
C VAL A 6 1.78 -11.06 -9.51
N LEU A 7 2.29 -9.88 -9.91
CA LEU A 7 3.71 -9.68 -10.19
C LEU A 7 4.48 -9.14 -8.99
N SER A 8 3.87 -8.26 -8.20
CA SER A 8 4.49 -7.68 -7.02
C SER A 8 4.91 -8.80 -6.06
N PRO A 9 6.10 -8.72 -5.43
CA PRO A 9 6.55 -9.72 -4.45
C PRO A 9 5.50 -9.99 -3.36
N GLU A 10 4.86 -8.94 -2.85
CA GLU A 10 3.83 -8.99 -1.79
C GLU A 10 2.41 -9.36 -2.28
N GLY A 11 2.21 -9.55 -3.59
CA GLY A 11 0.89 -9.84 -4.18
C GLY A 11 0.18 -11.06 -3.60
N PRO A 12 0.87 -12.20 -3.36
CA PRO A 12 0.25 -13.40 -2.78
C PRO A 12 -0.28 -13.17 -1.37
N THR A 13 0.51 -12.47 -0.53
CA THR A 13 0.11 -12.08 0.82
C THR A 13 -1.12 -11.19 0.77
N LEU A 14 -1.13 -10.20 -0.12
CA LEU A 14 -2.27 -9.30 -0.32
C LEU A 14 -3.53 -10.06 -0.77
N LEU A 15 -3.42 -10.99 -1.71
CA LEU A 15 -4.55 -11.81 -2.16
C LEU A 15 -5.15 -12.64 -1.01
N ARG A 16 -4.30 -13.26 -0.18
CA ARG A 16 -4.76 -14.01 1.01
C ARG A 16 -5.48 -13.08 1.99
N MET A 17 -4.94 -11.89 2.25
CA MET A 17 -5.57 -10.91 3.14
C MET A 17 -6.93 -10.44 2.61
N ILE A 18 -7.02 -10.08 1.32
CA ILE A 18 -8.28 -9.65 0.70
C ILE A 18 -9.31 -10.80 0.75
N GLN A 19 -8.90 -12.03 0.46
CA GLN A 19 -9.79 -13.20 0.55
C GLN A 19 -10.31 -13.40 1.98
N SER A 20 -9.45 -13.31 2.98
CA SER A 20 -9.83 -13.47 4.39
C SER A 20 -10.82 -12.37 4.82
N VAL A 21 -10.56 -11.11 4.47
CA VAL A 21 -11.50 -10.00 4.74
C VAL A 21 -12.82 -10.22 4.00
N HIS A 22 -12.78 -10.54 2.71
CA HIS A 22 -13.96 -10.77 1.88
C HIS A 22 -14.88 -11.85 2.48
N ASN A 23 -14.31 -12.94 2.98
CA ASN A 23 -15.06 -14.04 3.59
C ASN A 23 -15.72 -13.69 4.94
N MET A 24 -15.25 -12.64 5.62
CA MET A 24 -15.79 -12.22 6.92
C MET A 24 -16.85 -11.11 6.81
N ILE A 25 -16.99 -10.47 5.64
CA ILE A 25 -17.96 -9.39 5.44
C ILE A 25 -19.38 -9.97 5.34
N PRO A 26 -20.35 -9.48 6.13
CA PRO A 26 -21.75 -9.91 6.04
C PRO A 26 -22.51 -9.14 4.97
N TYR A 27 -22.21 -9.43 3.70
CA TYR A 27 -22.84 -8.73 2.58
C TYR A 27 -24.37 -8.75 2.68
N THR A 28 -24.97 -9.87 3.06
CA THR A 28 -26.43 -9.97 3.24
C THR A 28 -26.96 -8.99 4.29
N ALA A 29 -26.34 -8.90 5.48
CA ALA A 29 -26.81 -8.01 6.54
C ALA A 29 -26.65 -6.53 6.15
N ILE A 30 -25.51 -6.17 5.54
CA ILE A 30 -25.26 -4.82 5.03
C ILE A 30 -26.28 -4.47 3.96
N ARG A 31 -26.55 -5.38 3.01
CA ARG A 31 -27.53 -5.19 1.95
C ARG A 31 -28.94 -5.00 2.48
N GLN A 32 -29.35 -5.69 3.54
CA GLN A 32 -30.67 -5.49 4.15
C GLN A 32 -30.76 -4.13 4.84
N ALA A 33 -29.72 -3.69 5.54
CA ALA A 33 -29.66 -2.36 6.13
C ALA A 33 -29.76 -1.26 5.05
N LEU A 34 -29.06 -1.43 3.92
CA LEU A 34 -29.08 -0.49 2.78
C LEU A 34 -30.43 -0.41 2.03
N LYS A 35 -31.40 -1.30 2.30
CA LYS A 35 -32.75 -1.22 1.71
C LYS A 35 -33.70 -0.31 2.49
N ILE A 36 -33.29 0.17 3.66
CA ILE A 36 -34.13 1.01 4.51
C ILE A 36 -34.31 2.39 3.84
N GLY A 37 -35.56 2.75 3.52
CA GLY A 37 -35.83 3.98 2.76
C GLY A 37 -35.47 5.30 3.47
N ASN A 38 -35.55 5.34 4.81
CA ASN A 38 -35.12 6.51 5.58
C ASN A 38 -33.59 6.50 5.77
N VAL A 39 -32.91 7.55 5.31
CA VAL A 39 -31.43 7.64 5.35
C VAL A 39 -30.87 7.57 6.77
N ALA A 40 -31.48 8.23 7.75
CA ALA A 40 -30.98 8.24 9.12
C ALA A 40 -31.11 6.84 9.76
N THR A 41 -32.23 6.17 9.53
CA THR A 41 -32.45 4.78 9.98
C THR A 41 -31.53 3.81 9.25
N MET A 42 -31.33 3.99 7.94
CA MET A 42 -30.42 3.19 7.11
C MET A 42 -28.97 3.32 7.60
N LEU A 43 -28.47 4.54 7.78
CA LEU A 43 -27.14 4.80 8.34
C LEU A 43 -27.00 4.18 9.73
N SER A 44 -28.00 4.35 10.60
CA SER A 44 -27.99 3.74 11.94
C SER A 44 -27.93 2.21 11.88
N ALA A 45 -28.65 1.59 10.94
CA ALA A 45 -28.65 0.15 10.74
C ALA A 45 -27.31 -0.35 10.18
N VAL A 46 -26.74 0.32 9.17
CA VAL A 46 -25.41 0.00 8.62
C VAL A 46 -24.33 0.15 9.69
N MET A 47 -24.36 1.26 10.44
CA MET A 47 -23.44 1.52 11.55
C MET A 47 -23.61 0.50 12.67
N ARG A 48 -24.83 -0.02 12.91
CA ARG A 48 -25.02 -1.13 13.85
C ARG A 48 -24.40 -2.42 13.33
N VAL A 49 -24.51 -2.73 12.04
CA VAL A 49 -23.84 -3.93 11.48
C VAL A 49 -22.33 -3.85 11.61
N ILE A 50 -21.73 -2.69 11.36
CA ILE A 50 -20.26 -2.52 11.35
C ILE A 50 -19.69 -2.25 12.75
N LEU A 51 -20.36 -1.42 13.55
CA LEU A 51 -19.84 -0.89 14.81
C LEU A 51 -20.50 -1.44 16.07
N ALA A 52 -21.55 -2.29 15.96
CA ALA A 52 -22.07 -2.95 17.16
C ALA A 52 -20.97 -3.82 17.76
N LYS A 53 -20.73 -3.60 19.04
CA LYS A 53 -19.81 -4.41 19.84
C LYS A 53 -20.49 -5.76 20.09
N ALA A 54 -19.83 -6.84 19.71
CA ALA A 54 -20.37 -8.16 19.96
C ALA A 54 -20.39 -8.44 21.48
N SER A 55 -21.47 -9.05 21.97
CA SER A 55 -21.49 -9.70 23.29
C SER A 55 -21.22 -11.19 23.14
N VAL A 56 -20.78 -11.85 24.21
CA VAL A 56 -20.40 -13.28 24.26
C VAL A 56 -21.44 -14.22 23.59
N GLY A 57 -22.73 -13.85 23.56
CA GLY A 57 -23.80 -14.62 22.90
C GLY A 57 -23.96 -14.41 21.39
N THR A 58 -23.44 -13.34 20.80
CA THR A 58 -23.46 -13.12 19.32
C THR A 58 -22.23 -13.76 18.65
N ILE A 59 -21.18 -14.01 19.43
CA ILE A 59 -19.87 -14.53 19.01
C ILE A 59 -19.95 -16.02 18.60
N THR A 60 -20.93 -16.78 19.09
CA THR A 60 -21.08 -18.20 18.78
C THR A 60 -21.73 -18.54 17.44
N ASN A 61 -22.34 -17.57 16.74
CA ASN A 61 -23.03 -17.83 15.46
C ASN A 61 -22.34 -17.27 14.21
N TRP A 62 -21.32 -16.43 14.33
CA TRP A 62 -20.73 -15.75 13.17
C TRP A 62 -19.52 -16.49 12.59
N ILE A 63 -19.71 -17.77 12.23
CA ILE A 63 -18.65 -18.69 11.75
C ILE A 63 -17.75 -19.08 12.91
N GLY A 64 -17.98 -20.25 13.53
CA GLY A 64 -17.33 -20.76 14.76
C GLY A 64 -15.79 -20.84 14.79
N VAL A 65 -15.12 -19.70 14.67
CA VAL A 65 -13.68 -19.54 14.44
C VAL A 65 -13.08 -18.42 15.33
N THR A 66 -13.91 -17.70 16.10
CA THR A 66 -13.45 -16.62 16.99
C THR A 66 -13.28 -17.11 18.42
N SER A 67 -12.23 -17.89 18.69
CA SER A 67 -11.72 -18.02 20.06
C SER A 67 -10.79 -16.83 20.36
N GLY A 68 -11.20 -15.98 21.31
CA GLY A 68 -10.32 -14.95 21.88
C GLY A 68 -10.37 -13.55 21.26
N ALA A 69 -11.51 -13.13 20.69
CA ALA A 69 -11.77 -11.69 20.49
C ALA A 69 -12.08 -11.05 21.86
N ASP A 70 -11.41 -9.94 22.21
CA ASP A 70 -11.66 -9.25 23.47
C ASP A 70 -13.11 -8.74 23.55
N GLU A 71 -13.72 -8.84 24.72
CA GLU A 71 -15.05 -8.29 24.99
C GLU A 71 -15.07 -6.79 24.62
N GLY A 72 -15.93 -6.41 23.66
CA GLY A 72 -16.11 -5.00 23.28
C GLY A 72 -15.52 -4.56 21.93
N MET A 73 -14.99 -5.46 21.10
CA MET A 73 -14.63 -5.14 19.71
C MET A 73 -15.86 -5.10 18.79
N ASN A 74 -15.90 -4.15 17.86
CA ASN A 74 -16.87 -4.14 16.76
C ASN A 74 -16.47 -5.08 15.60
N LEU A 75 -17.35 -5.26 14.60
CA LEU A 75 -17.10 -6.16 13.47
C LEU A 75 -15.82 -5.81 12.69
N LEU A 76 -15.58 -4.53 12.38
CA LEU A 76 -14.37 -4.10 11.67
C LEU A 76 -13.11 -4.45 12.47
N GLN A 77 -13.12 -4.19 13.77
CA GLN A 77 -12.03 -4.53 14.68
C GLN A 77 -11.82 -6.04 14.79
N GLN A 78 -12.89 -6.84 14.78
CA GLN A 78 -12.82 -8.30 14.80
C GLN A 78 -12.18 -8.86 13.52
N ILE A 79 -12.56 -8.34 12.35
CA ILE A 79 -11.95 -8.74 11.07
C ILE A 79 -10.45 -8.45 11.09
N ILE A 80 -10.07 -7.22 11.47
CA ILE A 80 -8.65 -6.81 11.56
C ILE A 80 -7.90 -7.71 12.56
N TYR A 81 -8.46 -7.89 13.76
CA TYR A 81 -7.86 -8.69 14.82
C TYR A 81 -7.62 -10.15 14.38
N GLN A 82 -8.63 -10.76 13.75
CA GLN A 82 -8.58 -12.16 13.35
C GLN A 82 -7.52 -12.39 12.26
N VAL A 83 -7.56 -11.59 11.19
CA VAL A 83 -6.61 -11.70 10.08
C VAL A 83 -5.18 -11.52 10.56
N LEU A 84 -4.92 -10.49 11.39
CA LEU A 84 -3.58 -10.24 11.92
C LEU A 84 -3.13 -11.29 12.94
N ASN A 85 -4.04 -11.91 13.69
CA ASN A 85 -3.69 -12.99 14.61
C ASN A 85 -3.35 -14.31 13.92
N TRP A 86 -3.98 -14.62 12.78
CA TRP A 86 -3.59 -15.77 11.97
C TRP A 86 -2.13 -15.62 11.52
N ASP A 87 -1.79 -14.48 10.92
CA ASP A 87 -0.41 -14.16 10.52
C ASP A 87 0.56 -14.21 11.69
N LYS A 88 0.18 -13.60 12.82
CA LYS A 88 1.03 -13.58 14.03
C LYS A 88 1.32 -15.00 14.53
N ARG A 89 0.34 -15.91 14.45
CA ARG A 89 0.51 -17.31 14.86
C ARG A 89 1.44 -18.05 13.91
N GLU A 90 1.27 -17.86 12.60
CA GLU A 90 2.12 -18.45 11.56
C GLU A 90 3.58 -17.98 11.72
N LEU A 91 3.79 -16.66 11.88
CA LEU A 91 5.11 -16.09 12.13
C LEU A 91 5.75 -16.60 13.44
N LYS A 92 4.97 -16.73 14.53
CA LYS A 92 5.47 -17.33 15.79
C LYS A 92 5.89 -18.78 15.60
N ASN A 93 5.14 -19.56 14.83
CA ASN A 93 5.49 -20.94 14.51
C ASN A 93 6.79 -20.99 13.68
N ARG A 94 6.93 -20.11 12.67
CA ARG A 94 8.16 -19.97 11.86
C ARG A 94 9.37 -19.62 12.72
N ALA A 95 9.23 -18.64 13.64
CA ALA A 95 10.28 -18.29 14.60
C ALA A 95 10.68 -19.49 15.46
N ALA A 96 9.71 -20.18 16.06
CA ALA A 96 9.97 -21.32 16.93
C ALA A 96 10.61 -22.52 16.21
N LYS A 97 10.33 -22.69 14.90
CA LYS A 97 10.99 -23.69 14.05
C LYS A 97 12.44 -23.30 13.79
N MET A 98 12.68 -22.05 13.39
CA MET A 98 14.03 -21.52 13.12
C MET A 98 14.97 -21.62 14.33
N GLU A 99 14.45 -21.43 15.54
CA GLU A 99 15.22 -21.58 16.78
C GLU A 99 15.78 -23.00 16.98
N LYS A 100 15.24 -24.01 16.29
CA LYS A 100 15.63 -25.43 16.39
C LYS A 100 16.42 -25.94 15.18
N GLU A 101 16.64 -25.11 14.16
CA GLU A 101 17.30 -25.52 12.92
C GLU A 101 18.83 -25.61 13.08
N LYS A 102 19.46 -26.42 12.21
CA LYS A 102 20.92 -26.50 12.09
C LYS A 102 21.40 -25.16 11.53
N ASN A 103 22.13 -24.39 12.34
CA ASN A 103 22.50 -22.95 12.15
C ASN A 103 21.52 -21.93 12.75
N SER A 104 20.68 -22.34 13.70
CA SER A 104 19.95 -21.40 14.56
C SER A 104 20.90 -20.36 15.18
N PRO A 105 20.53 -19.07 15.25
CA PRO A 105 21.33 -18.07 15.94
C PRO A 105 21.56 -18.45 17.41
N PRO A 106 22.70 -18.08 18.01
CA PRO A 106 22.94 -18.29 19.44
C PRO A 106 21.82 -17.70 20.30
N LYS A 107 21.55 -18.31 21.46
CA LYS A 107 20.42 -17.92 22.33
C LYS A 107 20.52 -16.46 22.80
N GLU A 108 21.73 -16.00 23.02
CA GLU A 108 22.08 -14.64 23.41
C GLU A 108 21.68 -13.66 22.30
N VAL A 109 21.95 -13.98 21.03
CA VAL A 109 21.55 -13.18 19.86
C VAL A 109 20.03 -13.14 19.72
N LEU A 110 19.37 -14.30 19.85
CA LEU A 110 17.90 -14.39 19.82
C LEU A 110 17.25 -13.57 20.94
N SER A 111 17.85 -13.57 22.13
CA SER A 111 17.40 -12.79 23.28
C SER A 111 17.59 -11.30 23.03
N GLU A 112 18.79 -10.87 22.60
CA GLU A 112 19.08 -9.47 22.32
C GLU A 112 18.17 -8.90 21.23
N ILE A 113 17.89 -9.64 20.15
CA ILE A 113 16.94 -9.20 19.12
C ILE A 113 15.55 -8.94 19.72
N ARG A 114 15.07 -9.82 20.60
CA ARG A 114 13.77 -9.63 21.27
C ARG A 114 13.80 -8.40 22.19
N THR A 115 14.84 -8.28 23.03
CA THR A 115 15.05 -7.14 23.93
C THR A 115 15.13 -5.82 23.16
N TRP A 116 15.90 -5.78 22.08
CA TRP A 116 16.01 -4.62 21.21
C TRP A 116 14.64 -4.18 20.69
N LEU A 117 13.80 -5.13 20.26
CA LEU A 117 12.44 -4.82 19.79
C LEU A 117 11.52 -4.37 20.93
N SER A 118 11.52 -5.05 22.09
CA SER A 118 10.53 -4.80 23.14
C SER A 118 10.85 -3.63 24.06
N GLU A 119 12.12 -3.37 24.33
CA GLU A 119 12.57 -2.47 25.40
C GLU A 119 13.19 -1.17 24.90
N ARG A 120 13.78 -1.17 23.68
CA ARG A 120 14.44 0.02 23.16
C ARG A 120 13.44 1.03 22.58
N SER A 121 13.80 2.30 22.70
CA SER A 121 13.00 3.42 22.21
C SER A 121 13.01 3.50 20.67
N ARG A 122 12.02 4.21 20.12
CA ARG A 122 11.98 4.50 18.68
C ARG A 122 13.24 5.23 18.20
N THR A 123 13.74 6.17 19.00
CA THR A 123 14.96 6.91 18.71
C THR A 123 16.17 5.99 18.60
N GLU A 124 16.30 5.02 19.51
CA GLU A 124 17.37 4.01 19.42
C GLU A 124 17.22 3.11 18.20
N HIS A 125 15.99 2.78 17.79
CA HIS A 125 15.75 2.02 16.55
C HIS A 125 16.15 2.80 15.29
N ASP A 126 15.82 4.09 15.24
CA ASP A 126 16.18 4.98 14.14
C ASP A 126 17.71 5.15 14.06
N GLU A 127 18.36 5.32 15.21
CA GLU A 127 19.81 5.43 15.31
C GLU A 127 20.51 4.14 14.87
N CYS A 128 20.00 2.98 15.25
CA CYS A 128 20.53 1.68 14.80
C CYS A 128 20.43 1.52 13.26
N ARG A 129 19.31 1.94 12.65
CA ARG A 129 19.16 1.96 11.19
C ARG A 129 20.16 2.90 10.52
N ARG A 130 20.36 4.09 11.08
CA ARG A 130 21.34 5.08 10.60
C ARG A 130 22.76 4.50 10.63
N GLN A 131 23.17 3.92 11.75
CA GLN A 131 24.48 3.29 11.90
C GLN A 131 24.68 2.11 10.96
N SER A 132 23.66 1.26 10.76
CA SER A 132 23.72 0.15 9.81
C SER A 132 24.04 0.64 8.39
N ALA A 133 23.39 1.72 7.96
CA ALA A 133 23.62 2.32 6.66
C ALA A 133 25.03 2.94 6.55
N GLU A 134 25.42 3.79 7.50
CA GLU A 134 26.70 4.51 7.45
C GLU A 134 27.93 3.61 7.62
N GLN A 135 27.83 2.60 8.49
CA GLN A 135 28.95 1.70 8.79
C GLN A 135 29.02 0.51 7.82
N SER A 136 28.06 0.38 6.89
CA SER A 136 27.95 -0.78 6.00
C SER A 136 27.96 -2.09 6.79
N MET A 137 27.18 -2.13 7.86
CA MET A 137 27.01 -3.28 8.74
C MET A 137 25.55 -3.65 8.80
N SER A 138 25.24 -4.95 8.89
CA SER A 138 23.85 -5.37 9.05
C SER A 138 23.25 -4.81 10.34
N ILE A 139 21.93 -4.61 10.36
CA ILE A 139 21.23 -4.17 11.56
C ILE A 139 21.44 -5.15 12.72
N VAL A 140 21.52 -6.46 12.46
CA VAL A 140 21.84 -7.46 13.50
C VAL A 140 23.26 -7.26 14.04
N ALA A 141 24.24 -6.95 13.19
CA ALA A 141 25.60 -6.67 13.64
C ALA A 141 25.66 -5.42 14.51
N ILE A 142 24.92 -4.35 14.17
CA ILE A 142 24.82 -3.15 15.01
C ILE A 142 24.13 -3.46 16.34
N ILE A 143 23.01 -4.21 16.33
CA ILE A 143 22.32 -4.64 17.56
C ILE A 143 23.30 -5.39 18.48
N MET A 144 24.07 -6.33 17.94
CA MET A 144 25.03 -7.10 18.72
C MET A 144 26.23 -6.26 19.19
N ALA A 145 26.69 -5.29 18.40
CA ALA A 145 27.76 -4.37 18.82
C ALA A 145 27.34 -3.47 20.00
N MET A 146 26.04 -3.23 20.16
CA MET A 146 25.45 -2.49 21.29
C MET A 146 25.05 -3.39 22.47
N SER A 147 25.16 -4.72 22.30
CA SER A 147 24.79 -5.72 23.32
C SER A 147 25.90 -5.90 24.35
N PRO A 148 25.58 -6.23 25.61
CA PRO A 148 26.58 -6.70 26.57
C PRO A 148 27.17 -8.08 26.20
N HIS A 149 26.60 -8.78 25.22
CA HIS A 149 27.04 -10.12 24.81
C HIS A 149 28.04 -10.06 23.65
N SER A 150 29.24 -10.58 23.86
CA SER A 150 30.22 -10.82 22.79
C SER A 150 30.05 -12.23 22.25
N VAL A 151 29.38 -12.36 21.10
CA VAL A 151 29.08 -13.65 20.48
C VAL A 151 29.47 -13.62 19.01
N GLU A 152 30.35 -14.54 18.61
CA GLU A 152 30.68 -14.75 17.21
C GLU A 152 29.60 -15.60 16.52
N MET A 153 29.27 -15.22 15.28
CA MET A 153 28.32 -15.95 14.44
C MET A 153 29.00 -16.36 13.14
N THR A 154 28.74 -17.58 12.69
CA THR A 154 29.02 -17.97 11.30
C THR A 154 28.15 -17.16 10.33
N GLU A 155 28.55 -17.07 9.05
CA GLU A 155 27.73 -16.38 8.04
C GLU A 155 26.29 -16.94 7.97
N ALA A 156 26.12 -18.25 8.12
CA ALA A 156 24.81 -18.91 8.14
C ALA A 156 23.97 -18.53 9.37
N GLN A 157 24.58 -18.51 10.56
CA GLN A 157 23.89 -18.06 11.78
C GLN A 157 23.50 -16.58 11.70
N HIS A 158 24.37 -15.74 11.14
CA HIS A 158 24.08 -14.33 10.92
C HIS A 158 22.92 -14.14 9.94
N ALA A 159 22.91 -14.87 8.81
CA ALA A 159 21.80 -14.83 7.86
C ALA A 159 20.48 -15.26 8.52
N ASN A 160 20.49 -16.33 9.34
CA ASN A 160 19.33 -16.75 10.09
C ASN A 160 18.91 -15.73 11.16
N ALA A 161 19.85 -15.00 11.78
CA ALA A 161 19.54 -13.93 12.72
C ALA A 161 18.84 -12.75 12.02
N MET A 162 19.24 -12.42 10.79
CA MET A 162 18.55 -11.41 9.96
C MET A 162 17.12 -11.83 9.62
N THR A 163 16.92 -13.09 9.21
CA THR A 163 15.58 -13.63 8.94
C THR A 163 14.74 -13.65 10.23
N TYR A 164 15.34 -14.05 11.35
CA TYR A 164 14.69 -14.06 12.65
C TYR A 164 14.24 -12.66 13.08
N LEU A 165 15.09 -11.64 12.92
CA LEU A 165 14.72 -10.24 13.17
C LEU A 165 13.54 -9.81 12.29
N GLY A 166 13.54 -10.16 11.00
CA GLY A 166 12.42 -9.89 10.08
C GLY A 166 11.11 -10.51 10.57
N ILE A 167 11.14 -11.77 11.04
CA ILE A 167 9.98 -12.45 11.62
C ILE A 167 9.49 -11.74 12.89
N GLN A 168 10.40 -11.34 13.78
CA GLN A 168 10.04 -10.64 15.02
C GLN A 168 9.46 -9.24 14.76
N LEU A 169 10.00 -8.51 13.77
CA LEU A 169 9.41 -7.26 13.28
C LEU A 169 8.00 -7.50 12.75
N GLY A 170 7.80 -8.52 11.91
CA GLY A 170 6.48 -8.91 11.43
C GLY A 170 5.49 -9.17 12.57
N ILE A 171 5.88 -9.95 13.59
CA ILE A 171 5.07 -10.21 14.79
C ILE A 171 4.74 -8.92 15.53
N ARG A 172 5.74 -8.05 15.74
CA ARG A 172 5.57 -6.75 16.41
C ARG A 172 4.58 -5.88 15.64
N ASP A 173 4.71 -5.77 14.33
CA ASP A 173 3.85 -4.91 13.51
C ASP A 173 2.38 -5.35 13.60
N ARG A 174 2.09 -6.65 13.45
CA ARG A 174 0.73 -7.17 13.66
C ARG A 174 0.21 -6.82 15.06
N GLN A 175 1.04 -6.98 16.09
CA GLN A 175 0.65 -6.68 17.46
C GLN A 175 0.40 -5.19 17.70
N GLN A 176 1.20 -4.29 17.11
CA GLN A 176 1.02 -2.85 17.26
C GLN A 176 -0.21 -2.35 16.50
N ILE A 177 -0.49 -2.90 15.31
CA ILE A 177 -1.72 -2.59 14.57
C ILE A 177 -2.95 -3.03 15.38
N ILE A 178 -2.94 -4.25 15.94
CA ILE A 178 -4.01 -4.73 16.83
C ILE A 178 -4.19 -3.80 18.04
N LYS A 179 -3.09 -3.42 18.70
CA LYS A 179 -3.14 -2.51 19.86
C LYS A 179 -3.74 -1.15 19.48
N ALA A 180 -3.29 -0.58 18.37
CA ALA A 180 -3.71 0.75 17.93
C ALA A 180 -5.17 0.79 17.47
N LEU A 181 -5.62 -0.24 16.73
CA LEU A 181 -6.92 -0.23 16.06
C LEU A 181 -8.02 -0.99 16.82
N CYS A 182 -7.67 -2.03 17.59
CA CYS A 182 -8.65 -2.95 18.18
C CYS A 182 -8.69 -2.92 19.72
N GLN A 183 -7.56 -2.65 20.39
CA GLN A 183 -7.45 -2.76 21.86
C GLN A 183 -7.24 -1.43 22.58
N ARG A 184 -7.35 -0.30 21.87
CA ARG A 184 -7.15 1.03 22.47
C ARG A 184 -8.36 1.45 23.30
N ASN A 185 -8.11 1.96 24.51
CA ASN A 185 -9.11 2.59 25.35
C ASN A 185 -8.73 4.06 25.62
N PRO A 186 -9.54 5.05 25.23
CA PRO A 186 -10.83 4.93 24.54
C PRO A 186 -10.71 4.39 23.11
N ASP A 187 -11.80 3.81 22.61
CA ASP A 187 -11.91 3.16 21.30
C ASP A 187 -11.92 4.20 20.17
N GLN A 188 -10.71 4.56 19.72
CA GLN A 188 -10.48 5.57 18.70
C GLN A 188 -10.92 5.11 17.30
N MET A 189 -10.85 3.82 17.01
CA MET A 189 -11.23 3.30 15.69
C MET A 189 -12.72 3.45 15.46
N THR A 190 -13.55 3.04 16.44
CA THR A 190 -15.00 3.22 16.35
C THR A 190 -15.37 4.70 16.26
N ALA A 191 -14.71 5.58 17.02
CA ALA A 191 -14.93 7.02 16.96
C ALA A 191 -14.58 7.59 15.57
N ALA A 192 -13.39 7.27 15.04
CA ALA A 192 -12.95 7.73 13.74
C ALA A 192 -13.88 7.28 12.59
N VAL A 193 -14.42 6.06 12.66
CA VAL A 193 -15.41 5.59 11.67
C VAL A 193 -16.72 6.37 11.78
N ARG A 194 -17.18 6.70 12.99
CA ARG A 194 -18.37 7.55 13.18
C ARG A 194 -18.14 8.95 12.62
N ASP A 195 -17.04 9.59 13.02
CA ASP A 195 -16.70 10.94 12.55
C ASP A 195 -16.59 10.99 11.02
N ALA A 196 -16.00 9.96 10.39
CA ALA A 196 -15.95 9.84 8.94
C ALA A 196 -17.35 9.72 8.33
N VAL A 197 -18.22 8.84 8.84
CA VAL A 197 -19.59 8.69 8.33
C VAL A 197 -20.41 9.96 8.53
N ASP A 198 -20.25 10.63 9.67
CA ASP A 198 -20.93 11.88 9.97
C ASP A 198 -20.48 13.00 9.01
N ALA A 199 -19.18 13.12 8.75
CA ALA A 199 -18.62 14.07 7.79
C ALA A 199 -19.17 13.87 6.37
N TYR A 200 -19.41 12.61 5.96
CA TYR A 200 -19.96 12.29 4.64
C TYR A 200 -21.48 12.13 4.61
N THR A 201 -22.20 12.29 5.72
CA THR A 201 -23.65 12.10 5.79
C THR A 201 -24.44 12.90 4.75
N PRO A 202 -24.13 14.18 4.45
CA PRO A 202 -24.80 14.91 3.38
C PRO A 202 -24.66 14.24 2.01
N MET A 203 -23.45 13.75 1.68
CA MET A 203 -23.19 13.04 0.42
C MET A 203 -23.88 11.67 0.41
N ILE A 204 -23.79 10.89 1.49
CA ILE A 204 -24.44 9.58 1.59
C ILE A 204 -25.96 9.70 1.41
N ARG A 205 -26.57 10.77 1.95
CA ARG A 205 -28.00 11.05 1.77
C ARG A 205 -28.35 11.22 0.29
N GLN A 206 -27.60 12.04 -0.43
CA GLN A 206 -27.83 12.29 -1.85
C GLN A 206 -27.64 11.02 -2.69
N ILE A 207 -26.57 10.25 -2.41
CA ILE A 207 -26.31 9.00 -3.12
C ILE A 207 -27.41 7.97 -2.82
N HIS A 208 -27.85 7.82 -1.58
CA HIS A 208 -28.94 6.89 -1.22
C HIS A 208 -30.26 7.23 -1.92
N GLN A 209 -30.55 8.53 -2.11
CA GLN A 209 -31.74 8.95 -2.87
C GLN A 209 -31.58 8.70 -4.38
N ALA A 210 -30.35 8.76 -4.90
CA ALA A 210 -30.07 8.63 -6.31
C ALA A 210 -29.89 7.16 -6.77
N VAL A 211 -29.42 6.27 -5.90
CA VAL A 211 -28.90 4.94 -6.26
C VAL A 211 -29.50 3.84 -5.38
N ASN A 212 -29.71 2.66 -5.97
CA ASN A 212 -29.96 1.46 -5.18
C ASN A 212 -28.65 0.94 -4.54
N LEU A 213 -28.36 1.37 -3.31
CA LEU A 213 -27.15 0.98 -2.60
C LEU A 213 -27.06 -0.52 -2.30
N SER A 214 -28.21 -1.19 -2.06
CA SER A 214 -28.24 -2.64 -1.81
C SER A 214 -27.82 -3.46 -3.04
N ASP A 215 -28.24 -3.01 -4.22
CA ASP A 215 -27.84 -3.59 -5.50
C ASP A 215 -26.38 -3.26 -5.85
N THR A 216 -25.92 -2.05 -5.51
CA THR A 216 -24.51 -1.66 -5.66
C THR A 216 -23.58 -2.52 -4.80
N MET A 217 -23.98 -2.83 -3.56
CA MET A 217 -23.21 -3.73 -2.68
C MET A 217 -23.16 -5.16 -3.21
N TRP A 218 -24.23 -5.63 -3.85
CA TRP A 218 -24.26 -6.93 -4.53
C TRP A 218 -23.30 -6.98 -5.72
N ASP A 219 -23.31 -5.93 -6.55
CA ASP A 219 -22.36 -5.81 -7.66
C ASP A 219 -20.91 -5.83 -7.18
N PHE A 220 -20.61 -5.12 -6.09
CA PHE A 220 -19.28 -5.08 -5.48
C PHE A 220 -18.84 -6.46 -4.95
N GLU A 221 -19.71 -7.15 -4.21
CA GLU A 221 -19.48 -8.51 -3.73
C GLU A 221 -19.13 -9.44 -4.90
N ARG A 222 -19.95 -9.44 -5.95
CA ARG A 222 -19.75 -10.28 -7.13
C ARG A 222 -18.44 -9.97 -7.86
N PHE A 223 -18.10 -8.69 -8.01
CA PHE A 223 -16.83 -8.27 -8.61
C PHE A 223 -15.64 -8.78 -7.79
N LEU A 224 -15.66 -8.60 -6.46
CA LEU A 224 -14.58 -9.10 -5.59
C LEU A 224 -14.46 -10.62 -5.64
N THR A 225 -15.57 -11.36 -5.61
CA THR A 225 -15.57 -12.82 -5.72
C THR A 225 -14.95 -13.28 -7.04
N ASP A 226 -15.35 -12.68 -8.16
CA ASP A 226 -14.80 -13.01 -9.47
C ASP A 226 -13.32 -12.62 -9.57
N MET A 227 -12.93 -11.46 -9.03
CA MET A 227 -11.53 -11.01 -8.99
C MET A 227 -10.66 -11.99 -8.21
N LEU A 228 -11.09 -12.42 -7.02
CA LEU A 228 -10.34 -13.35 -6.17
C LEU A 228 -10.22 -14.74 -6.81
N LYS A 229 -11.28 -15.19 -7.49
CA LYS A 229 -11.26 -16.45 -8.25
C LYS A 229 -10.33 -16.38 -9.45
N MET A 230 -10.42 -15.30 -10.21
CA MET A 230 -9.61 -15.04 -11.40
C MET A 230 -8.13 -14.88 -11.02
N SER A 231 -7.81 -14.19 -9.93
CA SER A 231 -6.41 -13.92 -9.56
C SER A 231 -5.58 -15.16 -9.22
N LYS A 232 -6.18 -16.36 -9.23
CA LYS A 232 -5.50 -17.65 -9.06
C LYS A 232 -5.16 -18.27 -10.41
N PRO A 233 -4.10 -19.09 -10.51
CA PRO A 233 -3.74 -19.75 -11.74
C PRO A 233 -4.85 -20.66 -12.25
N SER A 234 -4.94 -20.75 -13.57
CA SER A 234 -5.91 -21.61 -14.24
C SER A 234 -5.20 -22.49 -15.27
N GLY A 235 -5.69 -23.71 -15.47
CA GLY A 235 -5.09 -24.68 -16.39
C GLY A 235 -5.16 -26.11 -15.86
N ALA A 236 -4.58 -27.04 -16.62
CA ALA A 236 -4.39 -28.41 -16.15
C ALA A 236 -3.34 -28.44 -15.04
N LYS A 237 -3.47 -29.40 -14.11
CA LYS A 237 -2.56 -29.55 -12.97
C LYS A 237 -1.11 -29.72 -13.45
N GLY A 238 -0.20 -28.86 -13.00
CA GLY A 238 1.21 -28.82 -13.45
C GLY A 238 1.45 -27.99 -14.72
N GLN A 239 0.41 -27.38 -15.29
CA GLN A 239 0.47 -26.45 -16.43
C GLN A 239 -0.38 -25.20 -16.16
N GLU A 240 -0.63 -24.89 -14.89
CA GLU A 240 -1.41 -23.72 -14.52
C GLU A 240 -0.68 -22.45 -14.97
N LYS A 241 -1.43 -21.55 -15.62
CA LYS A 241 -0.92 -20.26 -16.05
C LYS A 241 -1.39 -19.19 -15.06
N PRO A 242 -0.50 -18.29 -14.64
CA PRO A 242 -0.89 -17.13 -13.86
C PRO A 242 -1.83 -16.24 -14.70
N PRO A 243 -2.70 -15.47 -14.04
CA PRO A 243 -3.56 -14.50 -14.72
C PRO A 243 -2.75 -13.47 -15.52
N SER A 244 -3.25 -13.11 -16.70
CA SER A 244 -2.69 -12.09 -17.60
C SER A 244 -3.34 -10.71 -17.43
N VAL A 245 -2.78 -9.68 -18.04
CA VAL A 245 -3.42 -8.34 -18.06
C VAL A 245 -4.77 -8.40 -18.76
N GLU A 246 -4.89 -9.16 -19.85
CA GLU A 246 -6.13 -9.35 -20.60
C GLU A 246 -7.23 -10.00 -19.75
N ASP A 247 -6.89 -10.92 -18.85
CA ASP A 247 -7.87 -11.53 -17.93
C ASP A 247 -8.47 -10.50 -16.97
N TYR A 248 -7.65 -9.56 -16.47
CA TYR A 248 -8.14 -8.43 -15.68
C TYR A 248 -8.95 -7.44 -16.52
N VAL A 249 -8.59 -7.23 -17.79
CA VAL A 249 -9.39 -6.41 -18.71
C VAL A 249 -10.76 -7.06 -18.94
N ASP A 250 -10.83 -8.38 -19.10
CA ASP A 250 -12.10 -9.10 -19.28
C ASP A 250 -12.94 -9.09 -18.00
N LEU A 251 -12.32 -9.23 -16.83
CA LEU A 251 -12.97 -9.05 -15.55
C LEU A 251 -13.61 -7.65 -15.47
N LEU A 252 -12.85 -6.60 -15.79
CA LEU A 252 -13.37 -5.23 -15.80
C LEU A 252 -14.50 -5.05 -16.81
N HIS A 253 -14.38 -5.58 -18.03
CA HIS A 253 -15.45 -5.51 -19.03
C HIS A 253 -16.72 -6.25 -18.59
N ARG A 254 -16.59 -7.37 -17.90
CA ARG A 254 -17.73 -8.14 -17.38
C ARG A 254 -18.50 -7.37 -16.32
N HIS A 255 -17.81 -6.57 -15.51
CA HIS A 255 -18.38 -5.82 -14.39
C HIS A 255 -18.60 -4.32 -14.66
N GLN A 256 -18.17 -3.80 -15.82
CA GLN A 256 -18.29 -2.37 -16.16
C GLN A 256 -19.73 -1.87 -16.13
N SER A 257 -20.70 -2.72 -16.48
CA SER A 257 -22.12 -2.37 -16.47
C SER A 257 -22.61 -2.02 -15.07
N SER A 258 -22.06 -2.65 -14.03
CA SER A 258 -22.37 -2.33 -12.63
C SER A 258 -21.89 -0.92 -12.26
N SER A 259 -20.67 -0.55 -12.66
CA SER A 259 -20.15 0.82 -12.48
C SER A 259 -20.92 1.85 -13.29
N HIS A 260 -21.23 1.56 -14.57
CA HIS A 260 -22.02 2.45 -15.42
C HIS A 260 -23.44 2.63 -14.89
N LYS A 261 -24.07 1.57 -14.37
CA LYS A 261 -25.38 1.63 -13.72
C LYS A 261 -25.33 2.58 -12.51
N PHE A 262 -24.34 2.43 -11.63
CA PHE A 262 -24.15 3.31 -10.47
C PHE A 262 -23.98 4.78 -10.91
N LEU A 263 -23.02 5.05 -11.81
CA LEU A 263 -22.73 6.40 -12.28
C LEU A 263 -23.93 7.04 -13.00
N HIS A 264 -24.64 6.26 -13.82
CA HIS A 264 -25.85 6.71 -14.49
C HIS A 264 -26.95 7.08 -13.49
N GLN A 265 -27.17 6.25 -12.45
CA GLN A 265 -28.14 6.54 -11.40
C GLN A 265 -27.78 7.81 -10.63
N VAL A 266 -26.50 7.99 -10.24
CA VAL A 266 -26.02 9.23 -9.63
C VAL A 266 -26.27 10.43 -10.53
N ALA A 267 -25.87 10.36 -11.80
CA ALA A 267 -25.98 11.50 -12.72
C ALA A 267 -27.43 11.85 -13.09
N LYS A 268 -28.29 10.83 -13.23
CA LYS A 268 -29.69 11.02 -13.60
C LYS A 268 -30.53 11.51 -12.43
N ASN A 269 -30.34 10.92 -11.25
CA ASN A 269 -31.21 11.15 -10.09
C ASN A 269 -30.62 12.14 -9.06
N GLY A 270 -29.29 12.25 -8.99
CA GLY A 270 -28.56 13.08 -8.00
C GLY A 270 -28.09 14.41 -8.56
N GLN A 271 -29.01 15.29 -8.97
CA GLN A 271 -28.68 16.59 -9.57
C GLN A 271 -27.82 17.48 -8.65
N ASP A 272 -28.03 17.42 -7.34
CA ASP A 272 -27.22 18.15 -6.36
C ASP A 272 -25.76 17.68 -6.39
N VAL A 273 -25.53 16.36 -6.42
CA VAL A 273 -24.18 15.77 -6.51
C VAL A 273 -23.49 16.19 -7.80
N MET A 274 -24.22 16.21 -8.91
CA MET A 274 -23.70 16.67 -10.20
C MET A 274 -23.35 18.16 -10.19
N THR A 275 -24.13 18.97 -9.47
CA THR A 275 -23.86 20.39 -9.30
C THR A 275 -22.59 20.61 -8.48
N TRP A 276 -22.46 19.94 -7.32
CA TRP A 276 -21.26 20.01 -6.49
C TRP A 276 -20.01 19.54 -7.25
N TRP A 277 -20.13 18.46 -8.01
CA TRP A 277 -19.02 17.96 -8.84
C TRP A 277 -18.62 18.98 -9.90
N LYS A 278 -19.59 19.58 -10.59
CA LYS A 278 -19.35 20.62 -11.59
C LYS A 278 -18.67 21.85 -10.97
N GLU A 279 -19.14 22.32 -9.82
CA GLU A 279 -18.54 23.42 -9.07
C GLU A 279 -17.11 23.10 -8.66
N TYR A 280 -16.87 21.90 -8.09
CA TYR A 280 -15.53 21.44 -7.74
C TYR A 280 -14.60 21.43 -8.94
N VAL A 281 -15.02 20.87 -10.08
CA VAL A 281 -14.22 20.82 -11.31
C VAL A 281 -13.90 22.23 -11.82
N HIS A 282 -14.88 23.16 -11.83
CA HIS A 282 -14.64 24.54 -12.23
C HIS A 282 -13.69 25.27 -11.27
N MET A 283 -13.86 25.10 -9.97
CA MET A 283 -12.99 25.68 -8.95
C MET A 283 -11.56 25.13 -9.07
N ALA A 284 -11.40 23.80 -9.16
CA ALA A 284 -10.11 23.16 -9.34
C ALA A 284 -9.43 23.64 -10.62
N ALA A 285 -10.15 23.67 -11.75
CA ALA A 285 -9.61 24.18 -13.01
C ALA A 285 -9.22 25.67 -12.94
N ALA A 286 -9.94 26.49 -12.17
CA ALA A 286 -9.62 27.91 -11.99
C ALA A 286 -8.28 28.13 -11.26
N GLN A 287 -7.89 27.24 -10.34
CA GLN A 287 -6.62 27.33 -9.60
C GLN A 287 -5.37 27.15 -10.50
N PHE A 288 -5.53 26.53 -11.67
CA PHE A 288 -4.43 26.29 -12.62
C PHE A 288 -4.32 27.37 -13.72
N ARG A 289 -5.17 28.41 -13.69
CA ARG A 289 -5.10 29.50 -14.68
C ARG A 289 -3.95 30.45 -14.33
N THR A 290 -3.07 30.74 -15.28
CA THR A 290 -1.83 31.51 -15.07
C THR A 290 -2.01 33.03 -14.97
N ASP A 291 -3.16 33.54 -15.43
CA ASP A 291 -3.38 34.99 -15.65
C ASP A 291 -4.64 35.51 -14.95
N ALA A 292 -5.19 34.76 -14.00
CA ALA A 292 -6.37 35.14 -13.23
C ALA A 292 -6.04 35.11 -11.74
N LYS A 293 -6.60 36.06 -10.98
CA LYS A 293 -6.54 35.98 -9.52
C LYS A 293 -7.26 34.68 -9.10
N PRO A 294 -6.62 33.81 -8.31
CA PRO A 294 -7.26 32.58 -7.84
C PRO A 294 -8.54 32.93 -7.05
N PRO A 295 -9.59 32.10 -7.11
CA PRO A 295 -10.70 32.20 -6.18
C PRO A 295 -10.18 32.18 -4.73
N PRO A 296 -10.71 33.01 -3.82
CA PRO A 296 -10.36 32.96 -2.41
C PRO A 296 -10.51 31.54 -1.87
N THR A 297 -9.52 31.05 -1.15
CA THR A 297 -9.53 29.70 -0.61
C THR A 297 -8.99 29.67 0.81
N THR A 298 -9.56 28.81 1.64
CA THR A 298 -9.01 28.43 2.95
C THR A 298 -8.03 27.27 2.83
N ALA A 299 -7.59 26.94 1.62
CA ALA A 299 -6.70 25.82 1.37
C ALA A 299 -5.37 25.95 2.10
N VAL A 300 -4.80 24.79 2.42
CA VAL A 300 -3.46 24.63 3.03
C VAL A 300 -2.35 25.18 2.11
N VAL A 301 -2.62 25.31 0.82
CA VAL A 301 -1.69 25.77 -0.20
C VAL A 301 -1.71 27.30 -0.25
N PRO A 302 -0.59 28.00 0.01
CA PRO A 302 -0.55 29.47 0.02
C PRO A 302 -1.00 30.11 -1.29
N GLU A 303 -1.70 31.24 -1.21
CA GLU A 303 -2.22 31.97 -2.40
C GLU A 303 -1.09 32.38 -3.36
N HIS A 304 0.11 32.67 -2.85
CA HIS A 304 1.26 33.11 -3.65
C HIS A 304 1.87 32.01 -4.55
N ILE A 305 1.57 30.72 -4.31
CA ILE A 305 1.99 29.61 -5.18
C ILE A 305 0.90 29.12 -6.13
N SER A 306 -0.33 29.61 -5.99
CA SER A 306 -1.43 29.35 -6.92
C SER A 306 -1.28 30.13 -8.23
N ALA A 307 -2.13 29.85 -9.24
CA ALA A 307 -2.18 30.61 -10.49
C ALA A 307 -0.82 30.80 -11.19
N GLY A 308 0.04 29.77 -11.17
CA GLY A 308 1.38 29.81 -11.77
C GLY A 308 2.48 30.38 -10.88
N GLY A 309 2.18 30.80 -9.65
CA GLY A 309 3.16 31.26 -8.66
C GLY A 309 4.23 30.20 -8.34
N ALA A 310 3.84 28.93 -8.17
CA ALA A 310 4.78 27.82 -7.98
C ALA A 310 5.79 27.71 -9.13
N LYS A 311 5.35 27.87 -10.38
CA LYS A 311 6.23 27.83 -11.54
C LYS A 311 7.25 28.99 -11.49
N LYS A 312 6.79 30.21 -11.25
CA LYS A 312 7.66 31.38 -11.13
C LYS A 312 8.69 31.23 -10.00
N ALA A 313 8.27 30.68 -8.86
CA ALA A 313 9.15 30.44 -7.73
C ALA A 313 10.25 29.40 -8.06
N VAL A 314 9.88 28.32 -8.75
CA VAL A 314 10.86 27.31 -9.23
C VAL A 314 11.81 27.89 -10.27
N GLU A 315 11.30 28.70 -11.22
CA GLU A 315 12.13 29.39 -12.22
C GLU A 315 13.11 30.38 -11.57
N SER A 316 12.67 31.12 -10.55
CA SER A 316 13.51 32.02 -9.76
C SER A 316 14.59 31.26 -8.99
N ALA A 317 14.22 30.16 -8.30
CA ALA A 317 15.16 29.31 -7.57
C ALA A 317 16.19 28.65 -8.50
N PHE A 318 15.81 28.31 -9.73
CA PHE A 318 16.74 27.84 -10.75
C PHE A 318 17.66 28.96 -11.24
N GLY A 319 17.10 30.16 -11.47
CA GLY A 319 17.84 31.33 -11.94
C GLY A 319 18.90 31.85 -10.95
N SER A 320 18.72 31.59 -9.65
CA SER A 320 19.68 31.96 -8.60
C SER A 320 20.86 31.00 -8.45
N LEU A 321 20.82 29.83 -9.11
CA LEU A 321 21.94 28.88 -9.12
C LEU A 321 23.12 29.41 -9.95
N SER A 322 24.33 28.92 -9.65
CA SER A 322 25.53 29.19 -10.44
C SER A 322 25.37 28.64 -11.88
N ALA A 323 26.14 29.15 -12.84
CA ALA A 323 26.07 28.68 -14.22
C ALA A 323 26.43 27.18 -14.36
N GLU A 324 27.33 26.68 -13.51
CA GLU A 324 27.72 25.27 -13.46
C GLU A 324 26.57 24.41 -12.90
N ASP A 325 25.96 24.83 -11.79
CA ASP A 325 24.82 24.14 -11.18
C ASP A 325 23.59 24.13 -12.11
N GLN A 326 23.32 25.27 -12.78
CA GLN A 326 22.25 25.35 -13.78
C GLN A 326 22.48 24.35 -14.93
N LYS A 327 23.75 24.17 -15.36
CA LYS A 327 24.09 23.20 -16.40
C LYS A 327 23.86 21.76 -15.93
N ALA A 328 24.29 21.42 -14.72
CA ALA A 328 24.07 20.09 -14.14
C ALA A 328 22.58 19.76 -14.01
N VAL A 329 21.79 20.69 -13.45
CA VAL A 329 20.33 20.52 -13.31
C VAL A 329 19.66 20.40 -14.68
N LYS A 330 20.04 21.22 -15.68
CA LYS A 330 19.49 21.09 -17.05
C LYS A 330 19.78 19.73 -17.68
N GLN A 331 20.98 19.18 -17.47
CA GLN A 331 21.35 17.86 -17.96
C GLN A 331 20.48 16.77 -17.34
N GLU A 332 20.32 16.78 -16.01
CA GLU A 332 19.46 15.83 -15.30
C GLU A 332 17.98 15.97 -15.73
N LEU A 333 17.45 17.19 -15.84
CA LEU A 333 16.08 17.44 -16.29
C LEU A 333 15.85 16.96 -17.74
N THR A 334 16.82 17.16 -18.63
CA THR A 334 16.73 16.68 -20.03
C THR A 334 16.72 15.15 -20.08
N ALA A 335 17.60 14.50 -19.32
CA ALA A 335 17.62 13.04 -19.22
C ALA A 335 16.29 12.52 -18.64
N TYR A 336 15.78 13.16 -17.60
CA TYR A 336 14.50 12.79 -16.97
C TYR A 336 13.31 13.00 -17.92
N GLN A 337 13.31 14.07 -18.72
CA GLN A 337 12.30 14.29 -19.76
C GLN A 337 12.32 13.16 -20.79
N GLN A 338 13.50 12.81 -21.33
CA GLN A 338 13.65 11.71 -22.27
C GLN A 338 13.17 10.37 -21.66
N TYR A 339 13.47 10.13 -20.39
CA TYR A 339 12.97 8.98 -19.65
C TYR A 339 11.44 8.94 -19.60
N LEU A 340 10.78 10.07 -19.30
CA LEU A 340 9.31 10.15 -19.29
C LEU A 340 8.72 9.89 -20.68
N ASP A 341 9.30 10.46 -21.73
CA ASP A 341 8.86 10.26 -23.11
C ASP A 341 8.96 8.78 -23.51
N ASN A 342 10.08 8.13 -23.19
CA ASN A 342 10.28 6.70 -23.42
C ASN A 342 9.26 5.86 -22.66
N LEU A 343 9.01 6.20 -21.38
CA LEU A 343 8.06 5.51 -20.52
C LEU A 343 6.62 5.65 -21.03
N HIS A 344 6.22 6.84 -21.49
CA HIS A 344 4.92 7.09 -22.10
C HIS A 344 4.75 6.34 -23.42
N SER A 345 5.77 6.36 -24.28
CA SER A 345 5.78 5.62 -25.55
C SER A 345 5.62 4.11 -25.33
N ALA A 346 6.45 3.53 -24.44
CA ALA A 346 6.39 2.11 -24.10
C ALA A 346 5.02 1.73 -23.50
N SER A 347 4.48 2.57 -22.62
CA SER A 347 3.14 2.39 -22.06
C SER A 347 2.06 2.42 -23.15
N ALA A 348 2.11 3.36 -24.09
CA ALA A 348 1.14 3.47 -25.18
C ALA A 348 1.19 2.24 -26.10
N SER A 349 2.39 1.75 -26.43
CA SER A 349 2.55 0.50 -27.19
C SER A 349 1.93 -0.70 -26.46
N ARG A 350 2.11 -0.81 -25.14
CA ARG A 350 1.49 -1.88 -24.33
C ARG A 350 -0.04 -1.78 -24.31
N ILE A 351 -0.59 -0.57 -24.12
CA ILE A 351 -2.05 -0.35 -24.19
C ILE A 351 -2.58 -0.81 -25.56
N ALA A 352 -1.92 -0.42 -26.65
CA ALA A 352 -2.33 -0.82 -27.99
C ALA A 352 -2.27 -2.35 -28.19
N ALA A 353 -1.26 -3.02 -27.62
CA ALA A 353 -1.14 -4.48 -27.68
C ALA A 353 -2.28 -5.20 -26.92
N VAL A 354 -2.60 -4.73 -25.71
CA VAL A 354 -3.70 -5.23 -24.88
C VAL A 354 -5.04 -5.02 -25.58
N ILE A 355 -5.30 -3.82 -26.13
CA ILE A 355 -6.54 -3.53 -26.88
C ILE A 355 -6.68 -4.45 -28.10
N LYS A 356 -5.61 -4.61 -28.87
CA LYS A 356 -5.59 -5.47 -30.06
C LYS A 356 -5.52 -6.97 -29.73
N ARG A 357 -5.30 -7.32 -28.45
CA ARG A 357 -5.10 -8.70 -27.96
C ARG A 357 -4.07 -9.49 -28.76
N THR A 358 -3.02 -8.80 -29.22
CA THR A 358 -2.00 -9.39 -30.11
C THR A 358 -1.19 -10.51 -29.46
N HIS A 359 -1.07 -10.48 -28.14
CA HIS A 359 -0.44 -11.49 -27.31
C HIS A 359 -0.97 -11.35 -25.87
N SER A 360 -0.74 -12.36 -25.03
CA SER A 360 -0.99 -12.24 -23.59
C SER A 360 0.10 -11.36 -22.98
N THR A 361 -0.30 -10.23 -22.41
CA THR A 361 0.64 -9.26 -21.86
C THR A 361 0.92 -9.62 -20.40
N PRO A 362 2.19 -9.92 -20.03
CA PRO A 362 2.52 -10.34 -18.68
C PRO A 362 2.71 -9.16 -17.72
N TYR A 363 2.65 -7.90 -18.18
CA TYR A 363 2.82 -6.70 -17.36
C TYR A 363 1.95 -5.52 -17.84
N GLY A 364 1.35 -4.80 -16.90
CA GLY A 364 0.37 -3.75 -17.19
C GLY A 364 0.96 -2.48 -17.84
N PRO A 365 0.16 -1.72 -18.60
CA PRO A 365 0.56 -0.39 -19.05
C PRO A 365 0.56 0.63 -17.90
N GLY A 366 1.36 1.70 -18.04
CA GLY A 366 1.31 2.87 -17.16
C GLY A 366 2.68 3.40 -16.72
N ALA A 367 2.85 4.73 -16.79
CA ALA A 367 4.05 5.41 -16.29
C ALA A 367 4.11 5.50 -14.75
N TYR A 368 2.96 5.54 -14.09
CA TYR A 368 2.88 5.61 -12.62
C TYR A 368 3.43 4.37 -11.93
N LEU A 369 3.28 3.20 -12.57
CA LEU A 369 3.77 1.95 -12.04
C LEU A 369 5.30 1.93 -11.99
N ALA A 370 5.97 2.45 -13.03
CA ALA A 370 7.44 2.58 -13.02
C ALA A 370 7.94 3.55 -11.95
N ARG A 371 7.22 4.65 -11.70
CA ARG A 371 7.57 5.57 -10.60
C ARG A 371 7.40 4.93 -9.23
N TRP A 372 6.28 4.23 -9.02
CA TRP A 372 6.03 3.50 -7.77
C TRP A 372 7.09 2.41 -7.56
N GLN A 373 7.42 1.67 -8.62
CA GLN A 373 8.44 0.64 -8.57
C GLN A 373 9.83 1.22 -8.28
N HIS A 374 10.20 2.34 -8.89
CA HIS A 374 11.45 3.03 -8.60
C HIS A 374 11.55 3.45 -7.12
N LEU A 375 10.47 3.94 -6.51
CA LEU A 375 10.44 4.26 -5.07
C LEU A 375 10.66 3.02 -4.21
N MET A 376 10.01 1.91 -4.55
CA MET A 376 10.23 0.63 -3.86
C MET A 376 11.68 0.17 -4.05
N ASP A 377 12.18 0.22 -5.29
CA ASP A 377 13.49 -0.32 -5.64
C ASP A 377 14.66 0.45 -5.04
N THR A 378 14.50 1.76 -4.85
CA THR A 378 15.50 2.65 -4.23
C THR A 378 15.41 2.70 -2.71
N THR A 379 14.42 2.03 -2.10
CA THR A 379 14.28 2.00 -0.65
C THR A 379 15.48 1.26 -0.03
N PRO A 380 16.29 1.91 0.83
CA PRO A 380 17.45 1.27 1.45
C PRO A 380 17.05 0.12 2.36
N VAL A 381 17.81 -0.97 2.28
CA VAL A 381 17.64 -2.18 3.09
C VAL A 381 19.00 -2.53 3.69
N THR A 382 18.99 -2.89 4.96
CA THR A 382 20.18 -3.34 5.70
C THR A 382 21.03 -4.36 4.89
N PRO A 383 22.37 -4.27 4.97
CA PRO A 383 23.28 -5.27 4.39
C PRO A 383 22.90 -6.71 4.76
N ALA A 384 23.16 -7.65 3.85
CA ALA A 384 22.87 -9.07 4.07
C ALA A 384 23.89 -9.75 5.00
N LYS A 385 25.15 -9.30 4.94
CA LYS A 385 26.26 -9.82 5.75
C LYS A 385 26.56 -8.87 6.91
N ALA A 386 27.25 -9.38 7.94
CA ALA A 386 27.63 -8.59 9.12
C ALA A 386 28.35 -7.28 8.75
N LYS A 387 29.21 -7.34 7.72
CA LYS A 387 29.77 -6.20 7.02
C LYS A 387 29.56 -6.38 5.52
N GLY A 388 29.03 -5.37 4.85
CA GLY A 388 28.73 -5.41 3.43
C GLY A 388 27.93 -4.19 2.98
N GLU A 389 27.72 -4.08 1.68
CA GLU A 389 27.02 -2.95 1.08
C GLU A 389 25.54 -2.91 1.46
N VAL A 390 25.01 -1.69 1.55
CA VAL A 390 23.58 -1.44 1.70
C VAL A 390 22.86 -2.03 0.50
N ARG A 391 21.80 -2.79 0.76
CA ARG A 391 20.92 -3.34 -0.27
C ARG A 391 19.80 -2.34 -0.53
N TYR A 392 19.02 -2.61 -1.55
CA TYR A 392 17.86 -1.79 -1.88
C TYR A 392 16.66 -2.69 -2.20
N GLY A 393 15.44 -2.15 -2.17
CA GLY A 393 14.23 -2.90 -2.52
C GLY A 393 14.33 -3.62 -3.88
N GLY A 394 15.11 -3.06 -4.81
CA GLY A 394 15.34 -3.60 -6.14
C GLY A 394 16.36 -4.75 -6.18
N SER A 395 17.06 -5.02 -5.08
CA SER A 395 18.03 -6.12 -5.01
C SER A 395 17.30 -7.47 -5.11
N LYS A 396 17.79 -8.38 -5.96
CA LYS A 396 17.22 -9.73 -6.14
C LYS A 396 16.91 -10.44 -4.82
N SER A 397 17.87 -10.46 -3.88
CA SER A 397 17.68 -11.05 -2.54
C SER A 397 16.55 -10.44 -1.71
N VAL A 398 16.22 -9.15 -1.92
CA VAL A 398 15.13 -8.48 -1.21
C VAL A 398 13.80 -8.87 -1.83
N LYS A 399 13.70 -8.85 -3.17
CA LYS A 399 12.48 -9.26 -3.87
C LYS A 399 12.14 -10.74 -3.66
N GLU A 400 13.14 -11.61 -3.68
CA GLU A 400 12.99 -13.05 -3.38
C GLU A 400 12.47 -13.28 -1.95
N GLU A 401 12.96 -12.54 -0.95
CA GLU A 401 12.43 -12.66 0.41
C GLU A 401 11.00 -12.10 0.52
N GLY A 402 10.68 -11.01 -0.18
CA GLY A 402 9.32 -10.45 -0.24
C GLY A 402 8.29 -11.36 -0.92
N ARG A 403 8.73 -12.35 -1.69
CA ARG A 403 7.86 -13.40 -2.25
C ARG A 403 7.56 -14.54 -1.28
N LYS A 404 8.20 -14.58 -0.11
CA LYS A 404 7.93 -15.63 0.87
C LYS A 404 6.68 -15.29 1.66
N ASP A 405 5.81 -16.28 1.86
CA ASP A 405 4.69 -16.12 2.77
C ASP A 405 5.15 -16.07 4.25
N VAL A 406 4.17 -15.89 5.14
CA VAL A 406 4.38 -15.91 6.59
C VAL A 406 4.92 -17.23 7.12
N ASP A 407 4.77 -18.34 6.38
CA ASP A 407 5.37 -19.64 6.68
C ASP A 407 6.81 -19.78 6.15
N GLY A 408 7.24 -18.86 5.28
CA GLY A 408 8.57 -18.82 4.67
C GLY A 408 8.69 -19.59 3.36
N ASN A 409 7.58 -20.05 2.80
CA ASN A 409 7.55 -20.74 1.50
C ASN A 409 7.45 -19.71 0.37
N GLU A 410 7.97 -20.03 -0.81
CA GLU A 410 7.70 -19.23 -2.00
C GLU A 410 6.19 -19.14 -2.24
N ALA A 411 5.69 -17.91 -2.24
CA ALA A 411 4.29 -17.61 -2.40
C ALA A 411 4.04 -17.01 -3.78
N GLY A 412 2.81 -17.20 -4.26
CA GLY A 412 2.39 -16.70 -5.54
C GLY A 412 2.53 -17.72 -6.66
N PHE A 413 2.37 -17.20 -7.88
CA PHE A 413 2.15 -18.01 -9.06
C PHE A 413 3.19 -17.76 -10.16
N VAL A 414 4.14 -16.88 -9.88
CA VAL A 414 5.27 -16.53 -10.72
C VAL A 414 6.51 -16.44 -9.84
N THR A 415 7.64 -16.93 -10.35
CA THR A 415 8.94 -16.75 -9.70
C THR A 415 9.40 -15.28 -9.84
N GLU A 416 10.36 -14.85 -9.03
CA GLU A 416 10.95 -13.51 -9.19
C GLU A 416 11.53 -13.33 -10.58
N GLU A 417 12.22 -14.34 -11.12
CA GLU A 417 12.78 -14.27 -12.46
C GLU A 417 11.72 -14.14 -13.56
N GLN A 418 10.55 -14.77 -13.39
CA GLN A 418 9.42 -14.63 -14.31
C GLN A 418 8.80 -13.24 -14.21
N ALA A 419 8.71 -12.68 -13.00
CA ALA A 419 8.21 -11.33 -12.79
C ALA A 419 9.18 -10.25 -13.32
N GLU A 420 10.49 -10.39 -13.08
CA GLU A 420 11.52 -9.52 -13.63
C GLU A 420 11.48 -9.55 -15.15
N LYS A 421 11.47 -10.73 -15.79
CA LYS A 421 11.34 -10.83 -17.26
C LYS A 421 10.08 -10.14 -17.80
N ALA A 422 8.96 -10.24 -17.08
CA ALA A 422 7.73 -9.56 -17.47
C ALA A 422 7.83 -8.02 -17.41
N VAL A 423 8.65 -7.48 -16.49
CA VAL A 423 8.77 -6.05 -16.18
C VAL A 423 9.95 -5.39 -16.93
N ASP A 424 11.12 -6.04 -16.93
CA ASP A 424 12.43 -5.48 -17.31
C ASP A 424 12.63 -5.39 -18.81
N GLU A 425 12.05 -6.28 -19.62
CA GLU A 425 12.33 -6.27 -21.07
C GLU A 425 11.92 -4.95 -21.75
N LYS A 426 11.16 -4.06 -21.10
CA LYS A 426 10.57 -2.84 -21.72
C LYS A 426 10.38 -1.63 -20.80
N THR A 427 11.01 -1.58 -19.62
CA THR A 427 10.91 -0.41 -18.73
C THR A 427 12.25 0.34 -18.74
N PRO A 428 12.29 1.62 -19.17
CA PRO A 428 13.54 2.37 -19.15
C PRO A 428 14.01 2.58 -17.71
N ASP A 429 15.32 2.69 -17.49
CA ASP A 429 15.88 3.06 -16.19
C ASP A 429 15.68 4.54 -15.90
N ALA A 430 15.31 4.86 -14.65
CA ALA A 430 15.19 6.23 -14.21
C ALA A 430 16.59 6.88 -14.13
N PRO A 431 16.82 8.04 -14.75
CA PRO A 431 18.09 8.73 -14.65
C PRO A 431 18.28 9.35 -13.26
N SER A 432 19.54 9.53 -12.85
CA SER A 432 19.85 10.23 -11.60
C SER A 432 19.37 11.69 -11.64
N VAL A 433 18.81 12.15 -10.52
CA VAL A 433 18.35 13.53 -10.29
C VAL A 433 18.94 14.10 -8.99
N GLU A 434 20.08 13.56 -8.55
CA GLU A 434 20.70 13.89 -7.26
C GLU A 434 21.08 15.37 -7.16
N SER A 435 21.65 15.95 -8.22
CA SER A 435 22.04 17.36 -8.21
C SER A 435 20.81 18.26 -8.11
N THR A 436 19.76 17.92 -8.86
CA THR A 436 18.48 18.62 -8.84
C THR A 436 17.85 18.59 -7.45
N ILE A 437 17.80 17.43 -6.80
CA ILE A 437 17.26 17.31 -5.43
C ILE A 437 18.13 18.09 -4.44
N ARG A 438 19.45 17.98 -4.53
CA ARG A 438 20.38 18.66 -3.62
C ARG A 438 20.28 20.18 -3.73
N LEU A 439 20.20 20.72 -4.95
CA LEU A 439 20.25 22.16 -5.21
C LEU A 439 18.87 22.84 -5.07
N LEU A 440 17.80 22.16 -5.51
CA LEU A 440 16.45 22.75 -5.56
C LEU A 440 15.48 22.15 -4.55
N GLY A 441 15.76 20.98 -3.96
CA GLY A 441 14.83 20.26 -3.09
C GLY A 441 14.44 21.04 -1.83
N GLY A 442 15.39 21.74 -1.20
CA GLY A 442 15.11 22.62 -0.05
C GLY A 442 14.17 23.77 -0.41
N ASN A 443 14.48 24.49 -1.48
CA ASN A 443 13.64 25.56 -2.01
C ASN A 443 12.25 25.05 -2.38
N PHE A 444 12.16 23.91 -3.06
CA PHE A 444 10.89 23.30 -3.43
C PHE A 444 10.02 22.96 -2.21
N ARG A 445 10.62 22.43 -1.14
CA ARG A 445 9.89 22.19 0.12
C ARG A 445 9.37 23.51 0.72
N ALA A 446 10.21 24.55 0.75
CA ALA A 446 9.84 25.87 1.27
C ALA A 446 8.74 26.55 0.43
N ILE A 447 8.76 26.36 -0.89
CA ILE A 447 7.70 26.80 -1.82
C ILE A 447 6.38 26.13 -1.44
N ILE A 448 6.37 24.82 -1.22
CA ILE A 448 5.15 24.06 -0.91
C ILE A 448 4.64 24.34 0.53
N SER A 449 5.54 24.49 1.50
CA SER A 449 5.19 24.78 2.90
C SER A 449 4.74 26.22 3.11
N GLY A 450 5.01 27.13 2.18
CA GLY A 450 4.73 28.56 2.31
C GLY A 450 5.71 29.30 3.22
N GLU A 451 6.89 28.73 3.47
CA GLU A 451 7.93 29.28 4.34
C GLU A 451 8.86 30.28 3.64
N LEU A 452 8.77 30.42 2.30
CA LEU A 452 9.39 31.51 1.56
C LEU A 452 8.55 32.78 1.73
N GLN A 453 8.88 33.58 2.74
CA GLN A 453 8.43 34.98 2.85
C GLN A 453 9.40 35.93 2.17
#